data_AF-A0A7L9C0S2-F1
#
_entry.id   AF-A0A7L9C0S2-F1
#
_cell.length_a   1.000
_cell.length_b   1.000
_cell.length_c   1.000
_cell.angle_alpha   90.00
_cell.angle_beta   90.00
_cell.angle_gamma   90.00
#
_symmetry.space_group_name_H-M   'P 1'
#
loop_
_entity.id
_entity.type
_entity.pdbx_description
1 polymer ?
#
loop_
_entity_poly.entity_id
_entity_poly.type
_entity_poly.pdbx_seq_one_letter_code
_entity_poly.pdbx_strand_id
1 'polypeptide(L)'
;MSPCKIIALTWTGAMMAFGNSIADEPPRAAAPIQSTPAPSVADTVIREPSQGRPIFITPGETFYFVMQRGPQVHGDVRFLLRHAIEPTVRVPLKATTPPSYNDEYCSMVLLVPADATPGLYDLELAAPGGNFYSRRSVKVVDTFKTEFRFVHLSNMNIGDLTAPAFDDALPREVNLLAPEFIIATGDYTEWARARDDATSWHAVLAYFQQFNAPVFMLCGQHDHQDSFMQYVASRPIGTIDYGAYHGLLLLDHPGSPIDQDFSQLQWIENDLRRNKNKKLNFLCTNSDELALLDIWRANGNLETFVEEYKIRLFLTGGSTDWDFKEFADRLKGVPNLHFVRTHQSSTSLRDRATGISHYRVIEVRGDQLAFIYPDDNATEKLQHSIPSGRLRTFFDAPNDGSAQRVGVTIQNALNQGFDNVCVWLRVAKKNDAKPTVEPGRILQALDAGDHWACNVAVDVPDKSAVRLLASNHADDVPPALPIDVAFEGPREWSFSPKSTQFGLSYFACPEKVTLNLTNRAKSTITCWPIIRVNGGELHPDRKAVPRLPLTLEPGKTTPIPLVLQLRRVSPGPHAVQVHFLEDPLCRLTTFNVTLASAPN
;
A
#
# COMPACT_ATOMS: atom_id res chain seq x y z
N MET A 1 -35.61 -22.91 54.40
CA MET A 1 -35.70 -22.08 55.62
C MET A 1 -34.35 -21.47 55.88
N SER A 2 -34.35 -20.14 55.89
CA SER A 2 -33.41 -19.16 56.44
C SER A 2 -31.88 -19.22 56.22
N PRO A 3 -31.26 -18.03 56.07
CA PRO A 3 -29.87 -17.84 55.68
C PRO A 3 -28.97 -17.42 56.85
N CYS A 4 -27.65 -17.49 56.66
CA CYS A 4 -26.66 -16.91 57.55
C CYS A 4 -26.38 -15.44 57.17
N LYS A 5 -26.50 -14.54 58.17
CA LYS A 5 -25.91 -13.18 58.21
C LYS A 5 -24.71 -13.20 59.15
N ILE A 6 -23.78 -12.25 58.97
CA ILE A 6 -23.11 -11.37 59.96
C ILE A 6 -21.85 -10.78 59.29
N ILE A 7 -21.87 -9.51 58.86
CA ILE A 7 -21.44 -8.25 59.54
C ILE A 7 -19.93 -7.96 59.44
N ALA A 8 -19.64 -6.74 58.98
CA ALA A 8 -18.34 -6.11 58.89
C ALA A 8 -17.81 -5.62 60.25
N LEU A 9 -16.49 -5.52 60.37
CA LEU A 9 -15.82 -4.69 61.37
C LEU A 9 -14.51 -4.12 60.79
N THR A 10 -14.45 -2.80 60.79
CA THR A 10 -13.32 -1.91 60.49
C THR A 10 -12.26 -1.96 61.58
N TRP A 11 -10.97 -1.86 61.22
CA TRP A 11 -9.94 -1.26 62.09
C TRP A 11 -8.93 -0.45 61.27
N THR A 12 -8.79 0.81 61.69
CA THR A 12 -7.82 1.83 61.31
C THR A 12 -6.43 1.55 61.90
N GLY A 13 -5.37 1.81 61.14
CA GLY A 13 -3.99 1.87 61.63
C GLY A 13 -3.14 2.79 60.74
N ALA A 14 -2.58 3.83 61.33
CA ALA A 14 -2.00 4.99 60.66
C ALA A 14 -0.52 4.83 60.25
N MET A 15 -0.17 5.59 59.19
CA MET A 15 1.08 6.30 58.89
C MET A 15 2.44 5.70 59.29
N MET A 16 3.31 5.49 58.30
CA MET A 16 4.51 6.32 58.09
C MET A 16 4.98 6.24 56.63
N ALA A 17 5.28 7.40 56.07
CA ALA A 17 5.75 7.62 54.70
C ALA A 17 7.28 7.60 54.62
N PHE A 18 7.84 7.12 53.51
CA PHE A 18 9.06 7.65 52.89
C PHE A 18 9.16 7.19 51.42
N GLY A 19 9.49 8.12 50.52
CA GLY A 19 10.25 7.80 49.31
C GLY A 19 9.53 8.05 47.99
N ASN A 20 9.81 9.21 47.38
CA ASN A 20 9.46 9.56 46.00
C ASN A 20 9.87 8.49 44.98
N SER A 21 8.93 8.09 44.13
CA SER A 21 9.19 7.51 42.82
C SER A 21 8.37 8.29 41.81
N ILE A 22 9.05 9.02 40.94
CA ILE A 22 8.47 9.65 39.75
C ILE A 22 8.17 8.50 38.80
N ALA A 23 6.90 8.12 38.71
CA ALA A 23 6.43 7.21 37.67
C ALA A 23 6.11 8.05 36.43
N ASP A 24 6.85 7.77 35.36
CA ASP A 24 6.58 8.26 34.00
C ASP A 24 5.13 7.94 33.60
N GLU A 25 4.35 8.99 33.31
CA GLU A 25 3.08 8.84 32.60
C GLU A 25 3.35 8.37 31.16
N PRO A 26 2.62 7.36 30.65
CA PRO A 26 2.73 6.96 29.25
C PRO A 26 2.21 8.10 28.35
N PRO A 27 2.78 8.28 27.15
CA PRO A 27 2.39 9.35 26.25
C PRO A 27 0.91 9.24 25.91
N ARG A 28 0.19 10.33 26.20
CA ARG A 28 -1.23 10.52 25.94
C ARG A 28 -1.51 10.28 24.46
N ALA A 29 -2.33 9.28 24.16
CA ALA A 29 -2.77 8.95 22.81
C ALA A 29 -3.30 10.22 22.11
N ALA A 30 -2.86 10.43 20.87
CA ALA A 30 -3.34 11.52 20.02
C ALA A 30 -4.86 11.51 19.98
N ALA A 31 -5.47 12.68 20.20
CA ALA A 31 -6.91 12.84 20.15
C ALA A 31 -7.44 12.39 18.77
N PRO A 32 -8.57 11.66 18.71
CA PRO A 32 -9.16 11.27 17.45
C PRO A 32 -9.50 12.52 16.65
N ILE A 33 -9.08 12.52 15.37
CA ILE A 33 -9.51 13.49 14.37
C ILE A 33 -11.04 13.51 14.43
N GLN A 34 -11.62 14.65 14.84
CA GLN A 34 -13.06 14.84 14.75
C GLN A 34 -13.45 14.77 13.28
N SER A 35 -13.98 13.62 12.88
CA SER A 35 -14.61 13.45 11.59
C SER A 35 -15.82 14.37 11.54
N THR A 36 -15.84 15.29 10.58
CA THR A 36 -17.09 15.85 10.09
C THR A 36 -18.05 14.68 9.85
N PRO A 37 -19.31 14.75 10.33
CA PRO A 37 -20.26 13.66 10.14
C PRO A 37 -20.36 13.35 8.66
N ALA A 38 -20.13 12.08 8.31
CA ALA A 38 -20.25 11.61 6.94
C ALA A 38 -21.67 11.97 6.45
N PRO A 39 -21.83 12.65 5.30
CA PRO A 39 -23.14 12.79 4.71
C PRO A 39 -23.72 11.39 4.51
N SER A 40 -24.96 11.19 4.96
CA SER A 40 -25.71 9.95 4.74
C SER A 40 -25.60 9.60 3.26
N VAL A 41 -25.31 8.34 2.95
CA VAL A 41 -25.34 7.83 1.57
C VAL A 41 -26.79 7.88 1.10
N ALA A 42 -27.23 9.06 0.69
CA ALA A 42 -28.35 9.23 -0.21
C ALA A 42 -28.00 8.47 -1.49
N ASP A 43 -29.00 7.82 -2.09
CA ASP A 43 -28.93 7.04 -3.31
C ASP A 43 -27.82 7.52 -4.25
N THR A 44 -26.91 6.63 -4.64
CA THR A 44 -25.77 6.92 -5.51
C THR A 44 -26.26 7.47 -6.86
N VAL A 45 -26.34 8.80 -6.94
CA VAL A 45 -26.77 9.51 -8.15
C VAL A 45 -25.78 9.28 -9.29
N ILE A 46 -24.48 9.36 -9.02
CA ILE A 46 -23.44 9.13 -10.03
C ILE A 46 -23.18 7.62 -10.13
N ARG A 47 -23.30 7.08 -11.36
CA ARG A 47 -23.19 5.64 -11.67
C ARG A 47 -21.86 5.29 -12.32
N GLU A 48 -21.37 6.14 -13.21
CA GLU A 48 -20.08 5.94 -13.88
C GLU A 48 -19.31 7.25 -14.03
N PRO A 49 -18.00 7.27 -13.73
CA PRO A 49 -17.25 6.21 -13.03
C PRO A 49 -17.71 6.05 -11.57
N SER A 50 -17.54 4.85 -11.00
CA SER A 50 -17.93 4.54 -9.62
C SER A 50 -16.71 4.34 -8.71
N GLN A 51 -16.91 4.28 -7.39
CA GLN A 51 -15.82 3.99 -6.45
C GLN A 51 -15.20 2.59 -6.67
N GLY A 52 -16.02 1.59 -7.03
CA GLY A 52 -15.55 0.23 -7.31
C GLY A 52 -15.08 -0.01 -8.75
N ARG A 53 -15.36 0.93 -9.67
CA ARG A 53 -14.88 0.94 -11.07
C ARG A 53 -14.33 2.33 -11.41
N PRO A 54 -13.20 2.72 -10.78
CA PRO A 54 -12.55 3.98 -11.08
C PRO A 54 -11.94 3.96 -12.49
N ILE A 55 -11.69 5.14 -13.05
CA ILE A 55 -11.02 5.31 -14.34
C ILE A 55 -9.66 6.00 -14.17
N PHE A 56 -8.75 5.72 -15.09
CA PHE A 56 -7.52 6.49 -15.27
C PHE A 56 -7.69 7.41 -16.46
N ILE A 57 -7.19 8.64 -16.36
CA ILE A 57 -7.30 9.64 -17.41
C ILE A 57 -6.11 10.59 -17.40
N THR A 58 -5.68 11.05 -18.56
CA THR A 58 -4.66 12.11 -18.66
C THR A 58 -5.31 13.49 -18.84
N PRO A 59 -4.64 14.58 -18.43
CA PRO A 59 -5.17 15.93 -18.66
C PRO A 59 -5.48 16.20 -20.13
N GLY A 60 -6.65 16.79 -20.41
CA GLY A 60 -7.13 17.08 -21.77
C GLY A 60 -7.94 15.95 -22.42
N GLU A 61 -8.04 14.78 -21.80
CA GLU A 61 -8.88 13.68 -22.29
C GLU A 61 -10.33 13.78 -21.81
N THR A 62 -11.18 12.99 -22.46
CA THR A 62 -12.60 12.88 -22.13
C THR A 62 -12.97 11.50 -21.60
N PHE A 63 -14.00 11.43 -20.76
CA PHE A 63 -14.57 10.18 -20.27
C PHE A 63 -16.10 10.18 -20.30
N TYR A 64 -16.68 8.99 -20.30
CA TYR A 64 -18.11 8.79 -20.24
C TYR A 64 -18.62 8.95 -18.81
N PHE A 65 -19.69 9.72 -18.64
CA PHE A 65 -20.35 9.95 -17.38
C PHE A 65 -21.78 9.45 -17.44
N VAL A 66 -22.21 8.75 -16.38
CA VAL A 66 -23.60 8.31 -16.21
C VAL A 66 -24.08 8.70 -14.83
N MET A 67 -25.28 9.25 -14.76
CA MET A 67 -26.02 9.44 -13.52
C MET A 67 -27.43 8.87 -13.62
N GLN A 68 -27.96 8.42 -12.49
CA GLN A 68 -29.37 8.11 -12.34
C GLN A 68 -30.18 9.40 -12.26
N ARG A 69 -31.32 9.42 -12.94
CA ARG A 69 -32.29 10.51 -12.86
C ARG A 69 -33.04 10.42 -11.54
N GLY A 70 -33.21 11.56 -10.89
CA GLY A 70 -34.00 11.66 -9.67
C GLY A 70 -34.43 13.10 -9.42
N PRO A 71 -35.46 13.32 -8.57
CA PRO A 71 -35.96 14.66 -8.26
C PRO A 71 -34.89 15.56 -7.61
N GLN A 72 -33.85 14.94 -7.04
CA GLN A 72 -32.75 15.60 -6.37
C GLN A 72 -31.81 16.36 -7.33
N VAL A 73 -31.80 15.99 -8.62
CA VAL A 73 -30.97 16.64 -9.66
C VAL A 73 -31.86 17.40 -10.63
N HIS A 74 -31.91 18.72 -10.48
CA HIS A 74 -32.72 19.61 -11.32
C HIS A 74 -32.00 20.95 -11.53
N GLY A 75 -32.35 21.68 -12.60
CA GLY A 75 -31.74 22.97 -12.91
C GLY A 75 -30.30 22.87 -13.44
N ASP A 76 -29.55 23.96 -13.34
CA ASP A 76 -28.17 24.04 -13.81
C ASP A 76 -27.23 23.24 -12.91
N VAL A 77 -26.49 22.31 -13.52
CA VAL A 77 -25.54 21.45 -12.82
C VAL A 77 -24.10 21.80 -13.18
N ARG A 78 -23.18 21.55 -12.24
CA ARG A 78 -21.73 21.68 -12.44
C ARG A 78 -21.05 20.38 -12.11
N PHE A 79 -20.06 20.02 -12.91
CA PHE A 79 -19.23 18.83 -12.72
C PHE A 79 -17.84 19.26 -12.28
N LEU A 80 -17.33 18.66 -11.21
CA LEU A 80 -16.00 18.96 -10.69
C LEU A 80 -15.28 17.67 -10.31
N LEU A 81 -13.96 17.65 -10.43
CA LEU A 81 -13.11 16.72 -9.72
C LEU A 81 -12.69 17.38 -8.41
N ARG A 82 -12.89 16.70 -7.29
CA ARG A 82 -12.50 17.15 -5.94
C ARG A 82 -11.35 16.29 -5.44
N HIS A 83 -10.18 16.88 -5.20
CA HIS A 83 -9.00 16.10 -4.85
C HIS A 83 -9.22 15.34 -3.56
N ALA A 84 -8.97 14.04 -3.58
CA ALA A 84 -9.54 13.18 -2.57
C ALA A 84 -8.75 13.18 -1.25
N ILE A 85 -7.50 13.68 -1.25
CA ILE A 85 -6.72 13.95 -0.03
C ILE A 85 -6.85 15.41 0.41
N GLU A 86 -7.03 16.34 -0.54
CA GLU A 86 -7.06 17.80 -0.29
C GLU A 86 -8.28 18.43 -0.96
N PRO A 87 -9.46 18.31 -0.35
CA PRO A 87 -10.71 18.55 -1.06
C PRO A 87 -11.06 20.03 -1.34
N THR A 88 -10.19 20.94 -0.91
CA THR A 88 -10.16 22.35 -1.32
C THR A 88 -9.67 22.51 -2.75
N VAL A 89 -8.84 21.59 -3.25
CA VAL A 89 -8.38 21.55 -4.64
C VAL A 89 -9.49 20.93 -5.51
N ARG A 90 -10.01 21.74 -6.44
CA ARG A 90 -11.11 21.35 -7.33
C ARG A 90 -10.79 21.71 -8.77
N VAL A 91 -11.10 20.79 -9.67
CA VAL A 91 -10.91 20.95 -11.13
C VAL A 91 -12.28 20.95 -11.80
N PRO A 92 -12.71 22.03 -12.46
CA PRO A 92 -13.99 22.06 -13.16
C PRO A 92 -13.93 21.17 -14.41
N LEU A 93 -14.99 20.40 -14.66
CA LEU A 93 -15.15 19.58 -15.85
C LEU A 93 -16.12 20.25 -16.83
N LYS A 94 -15.90 20.00 -18.13
CA LYS A 94 -16.76 20.53 -19.20
C LYS A 94 -17.46 19.39 -19.93
N ALA A 95 -18.78 19.48 -20.09
CA ALA A 95 -19.51 18.59 -20.99
C ALA A 95 -19.14 18.88 -22.46
N THR A 96 -18.79 17.85 -23.22
CA THR A 96 -18.41 17.93 -24.64
C THR A 96 -19.52 17.43 -25.56
N THR A 97 -20.47 16.67 -25.03
CA THR A 97 -21.67 16.24 -25.73
C THR A 97 -22.91 16.82 -25.03
N PRO A 98 -24.01 17.03 -25.77
CA PRO A 98 -25.31 17.23 -25.14
C PRO A 98 -25.65 16.04 -24.22
N PRO A 99 -26.40 16.26 -23.13
CA PRO A 99 -26.93 15.18 -22.32
C PRO A 99 -27.84 14.25 -23.13
N SER A 100 -27.62 12.95 -23.01
CA SER A 100 -28.47 11.89 -23.55
C SER A 100 -29.31 11.30 -22.43
N TYR A 101 -30.62 11.25 -22.62
CA TYR A 101 -31.57 10.79 -21.61
C TYR A 101 -32.25 9.49 -22.04
N ASN A 102 -32.43 8.58 -21.10
CA ASN A 102 -33.46 7.56 -21.15
C ASN A 102 -34.36 7.70 -19.90
N ASP A 103 -35.29 6.78 -19.69
CA ASP A 103 -36.26 6.87 -18.58
C ASP A 103 -35.58 6.92 -17.20
N GLU A 104 -34.44 6.26 -17.03
CA GLU A 104 -33.76 6.09 -15.74
C GLU A 104 -32.45 6.87 -15.58
N TYR A 105 -31.76 7.17 -16.69
CA TYR A 105 -30.38 7.65 -16.69
C TYR A 105 -30.20 8.88 -17.59
N CYS A 106 -29.20 9.68 -17.22
CA CYS A 106 -28.63 10.73 -18.03
C CYS A 106 -27.15 10.41 -18.25
N SER A 107 -26.69 10.48 -19.49
CA SER A 107 -25.29 10.31 -19.83
C SER A 107 -24.74 11.44 -20.68
N MET A 108 -23.44 11.68 -20.57
CA MET A 108 -22.69 12.65 -21.38
C MET A 108 -21.20 12.34 -21.35
N VAL A 109 -20.43 13.07 -22.15
CA VAL A 109 -18.96 12.98 -22.15
C VAL A 109 -18.38 14.21 -21.48
N LEU A 110 -17.57 14.02 -20.45
CA LEU A 110 -16.90 15.09 -19.69
C LEU A 110 -15.43 15.19 -20.09
N LEU A 111 -14.94 16.42 -20.24
CA LEU A 111 -13.55 16.77 -20.52
C LEU A 111 -12.83 17.16 -19.23
N VAL A 112 -11.69 16.53 -18.99
CA VAL A 112 -10.71 16.95 -17.97
C VAL A 112 -9.85 18.08 -18.56
N PRO A 113 -9.72 19.23 -17.88
CA PRO A 113 -8.85 20.31 -18.34
C PRO A 113 -7.39 19.88 -18.55
N ALA A 114 -6.69 20.53 -19.49
CA ALA A 114 -5.29 20.22 -19.79
C ALA A 114 -4.30 20.61 -18.68
N ASP A 115 -4.72 21.49 -17.76
CA ASP A 115 -3.98 21.92 -16.58
C ASP A 115 -4.40 21.15 -15.31
N ALA A 116 -5.21 20.10 -15.45
CA ALA A 116 -5.62 19.28 -14.32
C ALA A 116 -4.41 18.62 -13.66
N THR A 117 -4.24 18.89 -12.37
CA THR A 117 -3.17 18.30 -11.57
C THR A 117 -3.37 16.79 -11.41
N PRO A 118 -2.31 15.96 -11.52
CA PRO A 118 -2.40 14.53 -11.24
C PRO A 118 -2.87 14.24 -9.82
N GLY A 119 -3.63 13.18 -9.63
CA GLY A 119 -4.18 12.87 -8.32
C GLY A 119 -5.35 11.91 -8.39
N LEU A 120 -5.80 11.46 -7.23
CA LEU A 120 -7.04 10.71 -7.09
C LEU A 120 -8.13 11.67 -6.68
N TYR A 121 -9.27 11.62 -7.37
CA TYR A 121 -10.36 12.56 -7.22
C TYR A 121 -11.69 11.84 -6.94
N ASP A 122 -12.52 12.50 -6.14
CA ASP A 122 -13.95 12.27 -6.15
C ASP A 122 -14.54 13.02 -7.35
N LEU A 123 -15.49 12.41 -8.05
CA LEU A 123 -16.31 13.11 -9.03
C LEU A 123 -17.51 13.75 -8.32
N GLU A 124 -17.63 15.07 -8.40
CA GLU A 124 -18.67 15.88 -7.77
C GLU A 124 -19.65 16.40 -8.83
N LEU A 125 -20.94 16.13 -8.61
CA LEU A 125 -22.06 16.76 -9.30
C LEU A 125 -22.69 17.76 -8.35
N ALA A 126 -22.49 19.05 -8.60
CA ALA A 126 -23.11 20.12 -7.85
C ALA A 126 -24.41 20.56 -8.54
N ALA A 127 -25.53 20.44 -7.84
CA ALA A 127 -26.86 20.86 -8.29
C ALA A 127 -27.55 21.75 -7.23
N PRO A 128 -28.59 22.52 -7.59
CA PRO A 128 -29.42 23.26 -6.65
C PRO A 128 -29.94 22.42 -5.47
N GLY A 129 -30.27 21.14 -5.73
CA GLY A 129 -30.73 20.19 -4.71
C GLY A 129 -29.64 19.63 -3.79
N GLY A 130 -28.36 19.93 -4.04
CA GLY A 130 -27.23 19.45 -3.26
C GLY A 130 -26.06 18.97 -4.12
N ASN A 131 -25.02 18.49 -3.43
CA ASN A 131 -23.84 17.90 -4.07
C ASN A 131 -23.88 16.37 -3.97
N PHE A 132 -23.62 15.70 -5.08
CA PHE A 132 -23.54 14.25 -5.19
C PHE A 132 -22.11 13.84 -5.56
N TYR A 133 -21.68 12.69 -5.07
CA TYR A 133 -20.27 12.28 -5.18
C TYR A 133 -20.15 10.83 -5.64
N SER A 134 -19.22 10.58 -6.55
CA SER A 134 -18.62 9.26 -6.77
C SER A 134 -17.20 9.30 -6.26
N ARG A 135 -16.98 8.68 -5.09
CA ARG A 135 -15.73 8.81 -4.33
C ARG A 135 -14.60 8.04 -5.00
N ARG A 136 -13.39 8.61 -5.01
CA ARG A 136 -12.16 7.95 -5.50
C ARG A 136 -12.29 7.34 -6.90
N SER A 137 -13.11 7.93 -7.76
CA SER A 137 -13.56 7.33 -9.02
C SER A 137 -12.78 7.79 -10.26
N VAL A 138 -11.98 8.85 -10.12
CA VAL A 138 -11.17 9.38 -11.22
C VAL A 138 -9.72 9.56 -10.77
N LYS A 139 -8.80 8.83 -11.39
CA LYS A 139 -7.35 8.97 -11.21
C LYS A 139 -6.77 9.73 -12.40
N VAL A 140 -6.42 11.00 -12.18
CA VAL A 140 -5.67 11.79 -13.18
C VAL A 140 -4.20 11.41 -13.08
N VAL A 141 -3.61 10.98 -14.19
CA VAL A 141 -2.19 10.60 -14.30
C VAL A 141 -1.51 11.46 -15.36
N ASP A 142 -0.26 11.87 -15.12
CA ASP A 142 0.54 12.56 -16.16
C ASP A 142 0.85 11.61 -17.32
N THR A 143 1.28 10.39 -16.97
CA THR A 143 1.65 9.36 -17.92
C THR A 143 1.32 7.98 -17.35
N PHE A 144 0.97 7.03 -18.20
CA PHE A 144 0.89 5.63 -17.81
C PHE A 144 2.28 5.04 -17.62
N LYS A 145 2.56 4.53 -16.42
CA LYS A 145 3.87 3.98 -16.08
C LYS A 145 4.07 2.59 -16.67
N THR A 146 5.31 2.26 -17.03
CA THR A 146 5.73 0.88 -17.36
C THR A 146 6.38 0.16 -16.18
N GLU A 147 6.74 0.93 -15.15
CA GLU A 147 7.25 0.44 -13.87
C GLU A 147 6.37 1.00 -12.76
N PHE A 148 5.59 0.13 -12.12
CA PHE A 148 4.67 0.51 -11.07
C PHE A 148 4.39 -0.70 -10.18
N ARG A 149 3.72 -0.45 -9.07
CA ARG A 149 3.15 -1.51 -8.24
C ARG A 149 1.66 -1.30 -8.08
N PHE A 150 0.94 -2.39 -7.98
CA PHE A 150 -0.45 -2.38 -7.52
C PHE A 150 -0.59 -3.38 -6.37
N VAL A 151 -1.66 -3.24 -5.59
CA VAL A 151 -1.91 -4.09 -4.44
C VAL A 151 -3.13 -4.97 -4.67
N HIS A 152 -3.03 -6.24 -4.30
CA HIS A 152 -4.14 -7.17 -4.28
C HIS A 152 -4.57 -7.42 -2.83
N LEU A 153 -5.86 -7.17 -2.57
CA LEU A 153 -6.54 -7.47 -1.32
C LEU A 153 -7.55 -8.58 -1.56
N SER A 154 -7.66 -9.49 -0.61
CA SER A 154 -8.53 -10.66 -0.68
C SER A 154 -9.32 -10.78 0.62
N ASN A 155 -10.54 -11.32 0.57
CA ASN A 155 -11.31 -11.84 1.70
C ASN A 155 -11.10 -11.11 3.04
N MET A 156 -12.03 -10.23 3.38
CA MET A 156 -12.02 -9.52 4.68
C MET A 156 -12.97 -10.16 5.68
N ASN A 157 -14.07 -10.77 5.23
CA ASN A 157 -15.01 -11.53 6.06
C ASN A 157 -15.49 -10.75 7.31
N ILE A 158 -15.75 -9.45 7.15
CA ILE A 158 -16.18 -8.60 8.26
C ILE A 158 -17.55 -9.04 8.78
N GLY A 159 -17.64 -9.19 10.09
CA GLY A 159 -18.81 -9.77 10.78
C GLY A 159 -18.60 -11.22 11.23
N ASP A 160 -17.46 -11.83 10.88
CA ASP A 160 -16.96 -12.99 11.62
C ASP A 160 -16.60 -12.60 13.08
N LEU A 161 -16.68 -13.55 14.01
CA LEU A 161 -16.39 -13.30 15.43
C LEU A 161 -14.94 -12.83 15.68
N THR A 162 -14.02 -13.22 14.80
CA THR A 162 -12.59 -12.88 14.88
C THR A 162 -12.22 -11.67 14.01
N ALA A 163 -13.12 -11.23 13.13
CA ALA A 163 -13.02 -9.99 12.35
C ALA A 163 -14.32 -9.17 12.45
N PRO A 164 -14.63 -8.60 13.63
CA PRO A 164 -15.87 -7.84 13.82
C PRO A 164 -15.88 -6.50 13.07
N ALA A 165 -14.72 -5.98 12.68
CA ALA A 165 -14.56 -4.71 11.98
C ALA A 165 -13.36 -4.74 11.03
N PHE A 166 -13.36 -3.85 10.04
CA PHE A 166 -12.23 -3.66 9.15
C PHE A 166 -10.96 -3.25 9.91
N ASP A 167 -9.80 -3.69 9.43
CA ASP A 167 -8.51 -3.31 9.99
C ASP A 167 -8.05 -1.95 9.44
N ASP A 168 -8.11 -0.92 10.30
CA ASP A 168 -7.66 0.44 9.97
C ASP A 168 -6.14 0.57 9.80
N ALA A 169 -5.34 -0.40 10.25
CA ALA A 169 -3.89 -0.38 10.01
C ALA A 169 -3.56 -0.68 8.54
N LEU A 170 -4.37 -1.50 7.88
CA LEU A 170 -4.12 -1.94 6.51
C LEU A 170 -4.08 -0.77 5.50
N PRO A 171 -5.07 0.16 5.43
CA PRO A 171 -5.00 1.29 4.52
C PRO A 171 -3.83 2.23 4.83
N ARG A 172 -3.53 2.46 6.12
CA ARG A 172 -2.39 3.30 6.52
C ARG A 172 -1.07 2.78 5.98
N GLU A 173 -0.87 1.48 6.05
CA GLU A 173 0.34 0.83 5.53
C GLU A 173 0.37 0.79 3.99
N VAL A 174 -0.71 0.34 3.36
CA VAL A 174 -0.80 0.25 1.88
C VAL A 174 -0.62 1.61 1.21
N ASN A 175 -1.12 2.69 1.83
CA ASN A 175 -0.96 4.04 1.33
C ASN A 175 0.50 4.48 1.23
N LEU A 176 1.38 3.98 2.10
CA LEU A 176 2.81 4.29 2.07
C LEU A 176 3.47 3.69 0.83
N LEU A 177 3.03 2.52 0.37
CA LEU A 177 3.59 1.84 -0.80
C LEU A 177 3.30 2.60 -2.11
N ALA A 178 2.40 3.58 -2.09
CA ALA A 178 1.98 4.36 -3.23
C ALA A 178 1.53 3.51 -4.44
N PRO A 179 0.65 2.51 -4.25
CA PRO A 179 0.21 1.69 -5.36
C PRO A 179 -0.52 2.53 -6.39
N GLU A 180 -0.35 2.17 -7.66
CA GLU A 180 -1.03 2.84 -8.77
C GLU A 180 -2.54 2.60 -8.71
N PHE A 181 -2.93 1.39 -8.29
CA PHE A 181 -4.29 0.97 -7.98
C PHE A 181 -4.30 -0.23 -7.05
N ILE A 182 -5.50 -0.59 -6.59
CA ILE A 182 -5.76 -1.76 -5.77
C ILE A 182 -6.81 -2.62 -6.47
N ILE A 183 -6.64 -3.94 -6.43
CA ILE A 183 -7.66 -4.91 -6.83
C ILE A 183 -8.11 -5.62 -5.57
N ALA A 184 -9.42 -5.63 -5.32
CA ALA A 184 -10.02 -6.29 -4.16
C ALA A 184 -10.97 -7.40 -4.65
N THR A 185 -10.68 -8.66 -4.32
CA THR A 185 -11.32 -9.84 -4.92
C THR A 185 -12.58 -10.34 -4.19
N GLY A 186 -13.32 -9.45 -3.51
CA GLY A 186 -14.60 -9.79 -2.87
C GLY A 186 -14.48 -10.44 -1.48
N ASP A 187 -15.63 -10.85 -0.94
CA ASP A 187 -15.85 -11.34 0.42
C ASP A 187 -15.42 -10.32 1.47
N TYR A 188 -15.91 -9.08 1.32
CA TYR A 188 -15.62 -8.00 2.28
C TYR A 188 -16.36 -8.22 3.58
N THR A 189 -17.56 -8.78 3.50
CA THR A 189 -18.43 -9.05 4.64
C THR A 189 -18.77 -10.53 4.70
N GLU A 190 -19.00 -11.06 5.90
CA GLU A 190 -19.20 -12.50 6.08
C GLU A 190 -20.65 -12.94 5.82
N TRP A 191 -21.62 -12.10 6.17
CA TRP A 191 -23.03 -12.52 6.24
C TRP A 191 -23.97 -11.71 5.36
N ALA A 192 -23.48 -10.77 4.55
CA ALA A 192 -24.35 -9.82 3.86
C ALA A 192 -25.31 -10.51 2.89
N ARG A 193 -24.85 -11.47 2.08
CA ARG A 193 -25.72 -12.27 1.22
C ARG A 193 -26.74 -13.07 2.02
N ALA A 194 -26.27 -13.80 3.03
CA ALA A 194 -27.13 -14.69 3.82
C ALA A 194 -28.21 -13.94 4.62
N ARG A 195 -27.97 -12.67 4.94
CA ARG A 195 -28.90 -11.79 5.68
C ARG A 195 -29.68 -10.83 4.80
N ASP A 196 -29.50 -10.87 3.48
CA ASP A 196 -30.11 -9.90 2.54
C ASP A 196 -29.77 -8.43 2.92
N ASP A 197 -28.53 -8.22 3.41
CA ASP A 197 -28.07 -6.91 3.90
C ASP A 197 -27.37 -6.11 2.79
N ALA A 198 -28.19 -5.46 1.95
CA ALA A 198 -27.71 -4.53 0.94
C ALA A 198 -26.97 -3.31 1.53
N THR A 199 -27.22 -2.95 2.79
CA THR A 199 -26.67 -1.73 3.41
C THR A 199 -25.21 -1.89 3.85
N SER A 200 -24.74 -3.14 3.96
CA SER A 200 -23.35 -3.50 4.24
C SER A 200 -22.34 -2.80 3.32
N TRP A 201 -22.72 -2.54 2.05
CA TRP A 201 -21.88 -1.81 1.09
C TRP A 201 -21.48 -0.41 1.56
N HIS A 202 -22.28 0.26 2.40
CA HIS A 202 -21.90 1.55 2.95
C HIS A 202 -20.63 1.47 3.80
N ALA A 203 -20.52 0.44 4.64
CA ALA A 203 -19.34 0.22 5.47
C ALA A 203 -18.13 -0.18 4.62
N VAL A 204 -18.34 -1.04 3.62
CA VAL A 204 -17.29 -1.47 2.68
C VAL A 204 -16.73 -0.27 1.90
N LEU A 205 -17.59 0.57 1.31
CA LEU A 205 -17.18 1.75 0.54
C LEU A 205 -16.54 2.82 1.43
N ALA A 206 -17.03 3.00 2.67
CA ALA A 206 -16.39 3.89 3.64
C ALA A 206 -14.97 3.42 4.00
N TYR A 207 -14.76 2.10 4.16
CA TYR A 207 -13.44 1.53 4.37
C TYR A 207 -12.51 1.79 3.18
N PHE A 208 -12.95 1.49 1.96
CA PHE A 208 -12.12 1.69 0.76
C PHE A 208 -11.83 3.16 0.44
N GLN A 209 -12.60 4.11 0.97
CA GLN A 209 -12.31 5.53 0.85
C GLN A 209 -11.01 5.95 1.58
N GLN A 210 -10.52 5.13 2.53
CA GLN A 210 -9.29 5.39 3.27
C GLN A 210 -8.02 5.17 2.44
N PHE A 211 -8.11 4.51 1.28
CA PHE A 211 -6.96 4.31 0.40
C PHE A 211 -6.69 5.53 -0.49
N ASN A 212 -5.41 5.82 -0.70
CA ASN A 212 -4.90 6.89 -1.56
C ASN A 212 -4.73 6.45 -3.03
N ALA A 213 -5.15 5.23 -3.34
CA ALA A 213 -5.16 4.64 -4.67
C ALA A 213 -6.59 4.21 -5.05
N PRO A 214 -6.95 4.24 -6.35
CA PRO A 214 -8.24 3.76 -6.83
C PRO A 214 -8.37 2.24 -6.57
N VAL A 215 -9.57 1.79 -6.19
CA VAL A 215 -9.86 0.39 -5.84
C VAL A 215 -10.84 -0.23 -6.84
N PHE A 216 -10.42 -1.30 -7.50
CA PHE A 216 -11.28 -2.12 -8.35
C PHE A 216 -11.85 -3.29 -7.54
N MET A 217 -13.17 -3.34 -7.40
CA MET A 217 -13.84 -4.24 -6.45
C MET A 217 -14.59 -5.38 -7.15
N LEU A 218 -14.32 -6.64 -6.83
CA LEU A 218 -15.17 -7.75 -7.24
C LEU A 218 -16.25 -8.00 -6.19
N CYS A 219 -17.27 -8.78 -6.56
CA CYS A 219 -18.26 -9.30 -5.63
C CYS A 219 -17.90 -10.74 -5.28
N GLY A 220 -17.79 -11.06 -3.99
CA GLY A 220 -17.57 -12.42 -3.52
C GLY A 220 -18.86 -13.17 -3.20
N GLN A 221 -18.70 -14.42 -2.78
CA GLN A 221 -19.81 -15.28 -2.38
C GLN A 221 -20.56 -14.74 -1.15
N HIS A 222 -19.88 -14.08 -0.22
CA HIS A 222 -20.52 -13.62 1.02
C HIS A 222 -21.10 -12.22 0.92
N ASP A 223 -20.68 -11.46 -0.10
CA ASP A 223 -21.17 -10.12 -0.37
C ASP A 223 -22.59 -10.14 -0.94
N HIS A 224 -23.33 -9.04 -0.71
CA HIS A 224 -24.68 -8.87 -1.21
C HIS A 224 -24.71 -8.52 -2.71
N GLN A 225 -24.65 -9.57 -3.55
CA GLN A 225 -24.53 -9.47 -5.00
C GLN A 225 -25.68 -8.70 -5.67
N ASP A 226 -26.93 -8.90 -5.22
CA ASP A 226 -28.11 -8.32 -5.86
C ASP A 226 -28.12 -6.77 -5.82
N SER A 227 -27.46 -6.19 -4.80
CA SER A 227 -27.29 -4.74 -4.67
C SER A 227 -25.92 -4.24 -5.11
N PHE A 228 -25.03 -5.10 -5.61
CA PHE A 228 -23.70 -4.71 -6.08
C PHE A 228 -23.79 -3.60 -7.14
N MET A 229 -24.72 -3.74 -8.08
CA MET A 229 -24.94 -2.76 -9.15
C MET A 229 -25.52 -1.43 -8.66
N GLN A 230 -26.16 -1.44 -7.49
CA GLN A 230 -26.71 -0.25 -6.86
C GLN A 230 -25.63 0.55 -6.12
N TYR A 231 -24.64 -0.10 -5.50
CA TYR A 231 -23.70 0.61 -4.63
C TYR A 231 -22.28 0.70 -5.18
N VAL A 232 -21.80 -0.32 -5.88
CA VAL A 232 -20.36 -0.50 -6.14
C VAL A 232 -19.98 -0.15 -7.58
N ALA A 233 -20.72 -0.65 -8.55
CA ALA A 233 -20.39 -0.56 -9.98
C ALA A 233 -21.66 -0.59 -10.85
N SER A 234 -21.59 -0.19 -12.11
CA SER A 234 -22.75 -0.32 -13.02
C SER A 234 -22.98 -1.74 -13.54
N ARG A 235 -21.99 -2.64 -13.38
CA ARG A 235 -22.01 -4.03 -13.84
C ARG A 235 -21.22 -4.93 -12.89
N PRO A 236 -21.59 -6.21 -12.75
CA PRO A 236 -20.84 -7.15 -11.93
C PRO A 236 -19.45 -7.45 -12.52
N ILE A 237 -19.38 -7.62 -13.84
CA ILE A 237 -18.12 -7.77 -14.60
C ILE A 237 -17.61 -6.41 -15.07
N GLY A 238 -16.32 -6.30 -15.40
CA GLY A 238 -15.74 -5.06 -15.90
C GLY A 238 -14.29 -5.20 -16.35
N THR A 239 -13.65 -4.06 -16.67
CA THR A 239 -12.25 -4.04 -17.09
C THR A 239 -11.43 -3.07 -16.25
N ILE A 240 -10.11 -3.25 -16.29
CA ILE A 240 -9.11 -2.28 -15.84
C ILE A 240 -8.26 -1.94 -17.05
N ASP A 241 -8.19 -0.66 -17.42
CA ASP A 241 -7.29 -0.18 -18.47
C ASP A 241 -6.29 0.80 -17.88
N TYR A 242 -5.02 0.36 -17.81
CA TYR A 242 -3.91 1.20 -17.39
C TYR A 242 -2.86 1.25 -18.50
N GLY A 243 -2.99 2.19 -19.43
CA GLY A 243 -2.11 2.32 -20.58
C GLY A 243 -2.01 1.02 -21.40
N ALA A 244 -0.82 0.41 -21.38
CA ALA A 244 -0.54 -0.84 -22.11
C ALA A 244 -1.00 -2.12 -21.39
N TYR A 245 -1.59 -2.00 -20.20
CA TYR A 245 -2.04 -3.12 -19.36
C TYR A 245 -3.56 -3.19 -19.36
N HIS A 246 -4.10 -4.40 -19.37
CA HIS A 246 -5.53 -4.62 -19.41
C HIS A 246 -5.95 -5.77 -18.51
N GLY A 247 -6.98 -5.55 -17.69
CA GLY A 247 -7.48 -6.51 -16.72
C GLY A 247 -8.95 -6.81 -16.92
N LEU A 248 -9.37 -8.05 -16.69
CA LEU A 248 -10.78 -8.44 -16.68
C LEU A 248 -11.21 -8.74 -15.23
N LEU A 249 -12.29 -8.09 -14.81
CA LEU A 249 -12.95 -8.30 -13.52
C LEU A 249 -14.14 -9.22 -13.75
N LEU A 250 -14.07 -10.43 -13.22
CA LEU A 250 -15.03 -11.50 -13.48
C LEU A 250 -15.99 -11.67 -12.30
N LEU A 251 -17.24 -12.00 -12.59
CA LEU A 251 -18.19 -12.48 -11.60
C LEU A 251 -18.11 -14.00 -11.59
N ASP A 252 -17.34 -14.51 -10.63
CA ASP A 252 -17.10 -15.93 -10.49
C ASP A 252 -16.82 -16.25 -9.02
N HIS A 253 -17.76 -16.99 -8.42
CA HIS A 253 -17.75 -17.51 -7.05
C HIS A 253 -18.76 -18.67 -6.97
N PRO A 254 -18.76 -19.52 -5.93
CA PRO A 254 -19.63 -20.70 -5.88
C PRO A 254 -21.13 -20.45 -6.10
N GLY A 255 -21.66 -19.29 -5.68
CA GLY A 255 -23.06 -18.89 -5.95
C GLY A 255 -23.35 -18.31 -7.35
N SER A 256 -22.35 -18.11 -8.19
CA SER A 256 -22.45 -17.60 -9.57
C SER A 256 -21.23 -18.10 -10.35
N PRO A 257 -21.16 -19.42 -10.60
CA PRO A 257 -19.97 -20.04 -11.16
C PRO A 257 -19.85 -19.72 -12.66
N ILE A 258 -18.64 -19.38 -13.10
CA ILE A 258 -18.39 -18.89 -14.46
C ILE A 258 -18.71 -19.91 -15.57
N ASP A 259 -18.64 -21.21 -15.26
CA ASP A 259 -18.92 -22.30 -16.19
C ASP A 259 -20.40 -22.43 -16.57
N GLN A 260 -21.28 -21.72 -15.85
CA GLN A 260 -22.71 -21.66 -16.13
C GLN A 260 -23.12 -20.35 -16.84
N ASP A 261 -22.20 -19.41 -17.04
CA ASP A 261 -22.45 -18.10 -17.66
C ASP A 261 -21.81 -18.00 -19.05
N PHE A 262 -22.49 -18.56 -20.05
CA PHE A 262 -22.06 -18.49 -21.45
C PHE A 262 -21.88 -17.05 -21.97
N SER A 263 -22.65 -16.09 -21.43
CA SER A 263 -22.57 -14.70 -21.86
C SER A 263 -21.26 -14.05 -21.41
N GLN A 264 -20.85 -14.33 -20.17
CA GLN A 264 -19.58 -13.87 -19.63
C GLN A 264 -18.40 -14.57 -20.32
N LEU A 265 -18.47 -15.88 -20.59
CA LEU A 265 -17.43 -16.59 -21.36
C LEU A 265 -17.22 -15.97 -22.74
N GLN A 266 -18.32 -15.70 -23.48
CA GLN A 266 -18.24 -15.05 -24.78
C GLN A 266 -17.69 -13.61 -24.68
N TRP A 267 -18.06 -12.88 -23.62
CA TRP A 267 -17.54 -11.54 -23.37
C TRP A 267 -16.03 -11.55 -23.13
N ILE A 268 -15.53 -12.47 -22.29
CA ILE A 268 -14.09 -12.62 -22.00
C ILE A 268 -13.30 -12.84 -23.29
N GLU A 269 -13.71 -13.81 -24.10
CA GLU A 269 -12.98 -14.14 -25.34
C GLU A 269 -12.99 -13.00 -26.35
N ASN A 270 -14.12 -12.31 -26.50
CA ASN A 270 -14.22 -11.15 -27.37
C ASN A 270 -13.37 -9.98 -26.89
N ASP A 271 -13.32 -9.76 -25.58
CA ASP A 271 -12.55 -8.67 -25.00
C ASP A 271 -11.04 -8.92 -25.12
N LEU A 272 -10.58 -10.10 -24.73
CA LEU A 272 -9.18 -10.52 -24.90
C LEU A 272 -8.74 -10.42 -26.36
N ARG A 273 -9.60 -10.80 -27.31
CA ARG A 273 -9.30 -10.66 -28.75
C ARG A 273 -9.10 -9.19 -29.17
N ARG A 274 -9.89 -8.25 -28.65
CA ARG A 274 -9.72 -6.81 -28.90
C ARG A 274 -8.46 -6.27 -28.26
N ASN A 275 -8.08 -6.82 -27.11
CA ASN A 275 -6.96 -6.38 -26.28
C ASN A 275 -5.67 -7.21 -26.46
N LYS A 276 -5.57 -8.06 -27.49
CA LYS A 276 -4.38 -8.89 -27.76
C LYS A 276 -3.07 -8.12 -27.97
N ASN A 277 -3.19 -6.85 -28.37
CA ASN A 277 -2.03 -5.98 -28.60
C ASN A 277 -1.50 -5.33 -27.33
N LYS A 278 -2.19 -5.47 -26.19
CA LYS A 278 -1.72 -5.01 -24.89
C LYS A 278 -0.39 -5.68 -24.54
N LYS A 279 0.38 -5.07 -23.66
CA LYS A 279 1.66 -5.62 -23.20
C LYS A 279 1.41 -6.86 -22.33
N LEU A 280 0.38 -6.80 -21.51
CA LEU A 280 -0.02 -7.86 -20.59
C LEU A 280 -1.53 -7.77 -20.34
N ASN A 281 -2.19 -8.92 -20.39
CA ASN A 281 -3.56 -9.10 -19.92
C ASN A 281 -3.57 -9.86 -18.59
N PHE A 282 -4.51 -9.55 -17.70
CA PHE A 282 -4.70 -10.25 -16.43
C PHE A 282 -6.17 -10.50 -16.10
N LEU A 283 -6.43 -11.55 -15.33
CA LEU A 283 -7.77 -11.97 -14.94
C LEU A 283 -7.92 -11.82 -13.43
N CYS A 284 -9.11 -11.43 -12.98
CA CYS A 284 -9.45 -11.30 -11.57
C CYS A 284 -10.80 -11.97 -11.30
N THR A 285 -10.86 -12.78 -10.26
CA THR A 285 -12.08 -13.47 -9.78
C THR A 285 -12.08 -13.53 -8.25
N ASN A 286 -13.23 -13.81 -7.65
CA ASN A 286 -13.27 -14.20 -6.24
C ASN A 286 -12.93 -15.69 -6.08
N SER A 287 -13.43 -16.57 -6.95
CA SER A 287 -13.18 -18.01 -6.86
C SER A 287 -11.73 -18.38 -7.17
N ASP A 288 -11.11 -19.23 -6.36
CA ASP A 288 -9.83 -19.86 -6.64
C ASP A 288 -9.97 -21.21 -7.37
N GLU A 289 -11.18 -21.60 -7.78
CA GLU A 289 -11.43 -22.87 -8.47
C GLU A 289 -10.91 -22.91 -9.91
N LEU A 290 -10.56 -21.78 -10.54
CA LEU A 290 -9.97 -21.76 -11.90
C LEU A 290 -10.82 -22.46 -12.99
N ALA A 291 -12.14 -22.52 -12.84
CA ALA A 291 -13.04 -23.20 -13.79
C ALA A 291 -12.91 -22.69 -15.23
N LEU A 292 -12.61 -21.40 -15.42
CA LEU A 292 -12.33 -20.82 -16.73
C LEU A 292 -11.18 -21.54 -17.48
N LEU A 293 -10.11 -21.91 -16.76
CA LEU A 293 -8.98 -22.60 -17.38
C LEU A 293 -9.35 -24.02 -17.80
N ASP A 294 -10.23 -24.69 -17.06
CA ASP A 294 -10.70 -26.02 -17.41
C ASP A 294 -11.60 -26.01 -18.65
N ILE A 295 -12.46 -25.01 -18.78
CA ILE A 295 -13.28 -24.81 -19.99
C ILE A 295 -12.38 -24.61 -21.21
N TRP A 296 -11.39 -23.72 -21.11
CA TRP A 296 -10.45 -23.49 -22.20
C TRP A 296 -9.61 -24.72 -22.52
N ARG A 297 -9.20 -25.49 -21.51
CA ARG A 297 -8.46 -26.74 -21.72
C ARG A 297 -9.32 -27.79 -22.41
N ALA A 298 -10.55 -27.98 -21.97
CA ALA A 298 -11.49 -28.93 -22.59
C ALA A 298 -11.76 -28.60 -24.06
N ASN A 299 -11.73 -27.32 -24.41
CA ASN A 299 -11.89 -26.82 -25.79
C ASN A 299 -10.59 -26.78 -26.59
N GLY A 300 -9.44 -27.16 -26.01
CA GLY A 300 -8.13 -27.12 -26.67
C GLY A 300 -7.57 -25.71 -26.92
N ASN A 301 -8.08 -24.70 -26.21
CA ASN A 301 -7.76 -23.29 -26.43
C ASN A 301 -6.85 -22.69 -25.34
N LEU A 302 -6.61 -23.39 -24.22
CA LEU A 302 -5.94 -22.82 -23.05
C LEU A 302 -4.56 -22.22 -23.39
N GLU A 303 -3.64 -23.03 -23.93
CA GLU A 303 -2.29 -22.58 -24.23
C GLU A 303 -2.29 -21.46 -25.29
N THR A 304 -3.15 -21.61 -26.32
CA THR A 304 -3.33 -20.61 -27.37
C THR A 304 -3.80 -19.27 -26.81
N PHE A 305 -4.83 -19.26 -25.96
CA PHE A 305 -5.38 -18.03 -25.40
C PHE A 305 -4.39 -17.36 -24.44
N VAL A 306 -3.71 -18.12 -23.59
CA VAL A 306 -2.72 -17.57 -22.66
C VAL A 306 -1.57 -16.90 -23.43
N GLU A 307 -1.09 -17.49 -24.51
CA GLU A 307 0.01 -16.90 -25.28
C GLU A 307 -0.45 -15.81 -26.26
N GLU A 308 -1.47 -16.05 -27.09
CA GLU A 308 -1.92 -15.08 -28.09
C GLU A 308 -2.45 -13.81 -27.44
N TYR A 309 -3.19 -13.94 -26.33
CA TYR A 309 -3.74 -12.79 -25.60
C TYR A 309 -2.84 -12.34 -24.46
N LYS A 310 -1.62 -12.88 -24.33
CA LYS A 310 -0.64 -12.46 -23.31
C LYS A 310 -1.24 -12.41 -21.90
N ILE A 311 -2.00 -13.43 -21.53
CA ILE A 311 -2.53 -13.56 -20.18
C ILE A 311 -1.36 -13.97 -19.28
N ARG A 312 -0.96 -13.13 -18.34
CA ARG A 312 0.23 -13.39 -17.50
C ARG A 312 -0.09 -13.52 -16.02
N LEU A 313 -1.28 -13.10 -15.60
CA LEU A 313 -1.65 -13.08 -14.20
C LEU A 313 -3.12 -13.45 -14.03
N PHE A 314 -3.41 -14.34 -13.07
CA PHE A 314 -4.74 -14.70 -12.62
C PHE A 314 -4.82 -14.50 -11.10
N LEU A 315 -5.52 -13.44 -10.69
CA LEU A 315 -5.74 -13.05 -9.30
C LEU A 315 -7.06 -13.63 -8.80
N THR A 316 -7.02 -14.29 -7.65
CA THR A 316 -8.22 -14.88 -7.03
C THR A 316 -8.40 -14.44 -5.59
N GLY A 317 -9.63 -14.54 -5.09
CA GLY A 317 -9.90 -14.51 -3.67
C GLY A 317 -9.37 -15.77 -2.98
N GLY A 318 -9.49 -15.81 -1.66
CA GLY A 318 -9.06 -16.94 -0.85
C GLY A 318 -8.66 -16.56 0.57
N SER A 319 -8.59 -17.58 1.43
CA SER A 319 -8.29 -17.42 2.85
C SER A 319 -6.79 -17.53 3.18
N THR A 320 -6.00 -18.15 2.29
CA THR A 320 -4.56 -18.32 2.47
C THR A 320 -3.80 -18.09 1.17
N ASP A 321 -2.50 -17.84 1.33
CA ASP A 321 -1.57 -17.84 0.21
C ASP A 321 -1.54 -19.20 -0.50
N TRP A 322 -1.23 -19.18 -1.80
CA TRP A 322 -1.12 -20.40 -2.60
C TRP A 322 0.19 -21.15 -2.28
N ASP A 323 0.09 -22.48 -2.20
CA ASP A 323 1.19 -23.38 -1.81
C ASP A 323 1.96 -24.01 -2.98
N PHE A 324 1.67 -23.57 -4.21
CA PHE A 324 2.20 -24.10 -5.47
C PHE A 324 1.81 -25.54 -5.81
N LYS A 325 0.98 -26.20 -5.00
CA LYS A 325 0.56 -27.59 -5.21
C LYS A 325 -0.90 -27.68 -5.57
N GLU A 326 -1.74 -26.96 -4.82
CA GLU A 326 -3.16 -26.87 -5.11
C GLU A 326 -3.37 -26.35 -6.54
N PHE A 327 -4.23 -26.98 -7.32
CA PHE A 327 -4.48 -26.59 -8.73
C PHE A 327 -3.26 -26.58 -9.68
N ALA A 328 -2.08 -27.13 -9.28
CA ALA A 328 -0.91 -27.17 -10.15
C ALA A 328 -1.18 -27.90 -11.48
N ASP A 329 -2.02 -28.95 -11.46
CA ASP A 329 -2.46 -29.65 -12.66
C ASP A 329 -3.30 -28.75 -13.59
N ARG A 330 -4.11 -27.84 -13.03
CA ARG A 330 -4.89 -26.86 -13.80
C ARG A 330 -4.02 -25.78 -14.43
N LEU A 331 -2.77 -25.63 -14.02
CA LEU A 331 -1.78 -24.69 -14.59
C LEU A 331 -0.77 -25.38 -15.52
N LYS A 332 -0.86 -26.70 -15.69
CA LYS A 332 0.00 -27.45 -16.60
C LYS A 332 -0.23 -26.96 -18.05
N GLY A 333 0.86 -26.72 -18.76
CA GLY A 333 0.86 -26.25 -20.15
C GLY A 333 1.02 -24.74 -20.32
N VAL A 334 0.87 -23.95 -19.24
CA VAL A 334 0.87 -22.48 -19.29
C VAL A 334 1.92 -21.87 -18.34
N PRO A 335 3.23 -22.10 -18.57
CA PRO A 335 4.29 -21.70 -17.63
C PRO A 335 4.43 -20.18 -17.45
N ASN A 336 3.90 -19.38 -18.38
CA ASN A 336 3.93 -17.92 -18.34
C ASN A 336 2.70 -17.31 -17.63
N LEU A 337 1.74 -18.13 -17.18
CA LEU A 337 0.59 -17.69 -16.41
C LEU A 337 0.89 -17.81 -14.91
N HIS A 338 0.96 -16.68 -14.22
CA HIS A 338 1.06 -16.64 -12.77
C HIS A 338 -0.32 -16.72 -12.13
N PHE A 339 -0.60 -17.80 -11.40
CA PHE A 339 -1.74 -17.87 -10.49
C PHE A 339 -1.35 -17.30 -9.13
N VAL A 340 -2.19 -16.40 -8.61
CA VAL A 340 -1.92 -15.62 -7.42
C VAL A 340 -3.17 -15.60 -6.52
N ARG A 341 -3.10 -16.37 -5.45
CA ARG A 341 -4.06 -16.34 -4.33
C ARG A 341 -3.44 -15.64 -3.14
N THR A 342 -4.13 -14.63 -2.62
CA THR A 342 -3.65 -13.78 -1.52
C THR A 342 -4.40 -14.12 -0.24
N HIS A 343 -3.68 -14.23 0.87
CA HIS A 343 -4.23 -14.42 2.20
C HIS A 343 -5.24 -13.30 2.59
N GLN A 344 -6.14 -13.59 3.52
CA GLN A 344 -7.16 -12.64 4.01
C GLN A 344 -6.59 -11.27 4.41
N SER A 345 -7.27 -10.22 3.96
CA SER A 345 -7.00 -8.82 4.25
C SER A 345 -7.77 -8.33 5.48
N SER A 346 -7.88 -9.17 6.51
CA SER A 346 -8.48 -8.84 7.80
C SER A 346 -7.87 -9.65 8.96
N THR A 347 -8.34 -9.38 10.17
CA THR A 347 -7.97 -10.13 11.38
C THR A 347 -8.71 -11.45 11.55
N SER A 348 -9.39 -11.95 10.52
CA SER A 348 -10.14 -13.19 10.60
C SER A 348 -9.20 -14.38 10.81
N LEU A 349 -9.67 -15.37 11.57
CA LEU A 349 -8.98 -16.64 11.88
C LEU A 349 -9.62 -17.83 11.14
N ARG A 350 -10.50 -17.55 10.17
CA ARG A 350 -11.21 -18.57 9.40
C ARG A 350 -10.29 -19.24 8.36
N ASP A 351 -10.52 -20.51 8.07
CA ASP A 351 -9.91 -21.25 6.95
C ASP A 351 -8.37 -21.10 6.86
N ARG A 352 -7.70 -21.20 8.02
CA ARG A 352 -6.25 -21.10 8.23
C ARG A 352 -5.67 -19.67 8.17
N ALA A 353 -6.52 -18.64 8.15
CA ALA A 353 -6.06 -17.27 8.27
C ALA A 353 -5.36 -17.01 9.62
N THR A 354 -4.35 -16.13 9.62
CA THR A 354 -3.45 -15.92 10.78
C THR A 354 -3.95 -14.90 11.81
N GLY A 355 -5.13 -14.30 11.63
CA GLY A 355 -5.64 -13.26 12.53
C GLY A 355 -4.94 -11.89 12.40
N ILE A 356 -4.19 -11.71 11.31
CA ILE A 356 -3.49 -10.48 10.94
C ILE A 356 -3.86 -10.22 9.49
N SER A 357 -4.20 -8.99 9.13
CA SER A 357 -4.53 -8.65 7.75
C SER A 357 -3.29 -8.78 6.86
N HIS A 358 -3.45 -9.38 5.69
CA HIS A 358 -2.41 -9.46 4.67
C HIS A 358 -2.77 -8.69 3.41
N TYR A 359 -1.75 -8.35 2.63
CA TYR A 359 -1.90 -7.78 1.30
C TYR A 359 -0.77 -8.26 0.40
N ARG A 360 -1.02 -8.33 -0.91
CA ARG A 360 0.03 -8.67 -1.88
C ARG A 360 0.42 -7.44 -2.69
N VAL A 361 1.71 -7.14 -2.72
CA VAL A 361 2.28 -6.15 -3.65
C VAL A 361 2.67 -6.87 -4.92
N ILE A 362 2.20 -6.37 -6.06
CA ILE A 362 2.58 -6.88 -7.38
C ILE A 362 3.35 -5.76 -8.08
N GLU A 363 4.66 -5.95 -8.18
CA GLU A 363 5.53 -5.07 -8.96
C GLU A 363 5.50 -5.47 -10.43
N VAL A 364 5.23 -4.50 -11.29
CA VAL A 364 5.19 -4.64 -12.73
C VAL A 364 6.37 -3.87 -13.31
N ARG A 365 7.22 -4.54 -14.10
CA ARG A 365 8.32 -3.91 -14.85
C ARG A 365 8.24 -4.35 -16.30
N GLY A 366 7.57 -3.55 -17.10
CA GLY A 366 7.22 -3.94 -18.45
C GLY A 366 6.27 -5.13 -18.46
N ASP A 367 6.76 -6.30 -18.84
CA ASP A 367 6.02 -7.58 -18.84
C ASP A 367 6.45 -8.51 -17.69
N GLN A 368 7.43 -8.11 -16.89
CA GLN A 368 7.89 -8.86 -15.72
C GLN A 368 7.04 -8.55 -14.49
N LEU A 369 6.78 -9.59 -13.69
CA LEU A 369 5.99 -9.53 -12.46
C LEU A 369 6.79 -10.06 -11.28
N ALA A 370 6.74 -9.36 -10.15
CA ALA A 370 7.26 -9.84 -8.86
C ALA A 370 6.21 -9.63 -7.77
N PHE A 371 5.89 -10.69 -7.02
CA PHE A 371 4.74 -10.68 -6.11
C PHE A 371 4.86 -11.60 -4.89
N ILE A 372 5.98 -12.32 -4.75
CA ILE A 372 6.23 -13.21 -3.61
C ILE A 372 7.04 -12.44 -2.57
N TYR A 373 6.46 -12.27 -1.37
CA TYR A 373 7.16 -11.65 -0.26
C TYR A 373 8.18 -12.63 0.36
N PRO A 374 9.43 -12.21 0.62
CA PRO A 374 10.43 -13.07 1.27
C PRO A 374 10.23 -13.10 2.80
N ASP A 375 9.32 -13.92 3.33
CA ASP A 375 9.12 -14.06 4.78
C ASP A 375 10.19 -14.96 5.44
N ASP A 376 10.99 -14.37 6.32
CA ASP A 376 12.04 -15.07 7.09
C ASP A 376 11.53 -16.12 8.05
N ASN A 377 10.29 -15.95 8.53
CA ASN A 377 9.72 -16.85 9.53
C ASN A 377 8.86 -17.94 8.88
N ALA A 378 8.78 -17.97 7.55
CA ALA A 378 8.02 -18.96 6.84
C ALA A 378 8.61 -20.35 7.06
N THR A 379 7.82 -21.20 7.71
CA THR A 379 8.12 -22.64 7.83
C THR A 379 7.73 -23.41 6.57
N GLU A 380 6.85 -22.84 5.76
CA GLU A 380 6.30 -23.44 4.56
C GLU A 380 6.66 -22.65 3.31
N LYS A 381 6.82 -23.35 2.19
CA LYS A 381 7.06 -22.72 0.89
C LYS A 381 5.73 -22.34 0.24
N LEU A 382 5.31 -21.09 0.44
CA LEU A 382 4.09 -20.52 -0.14
C LEU A 382 4.44 -19.28 -0.99
N GLN A 383 3.48 -18.81 -1.78
CA GLN A 383 3.48 -17.46 -2.32
C GLN A 383 3.17 -16.48 -1.20
N HIS A 384 4.10 -16.23 -0.28
CA HIS A 384 3.78 -15.39 0.88
C HIS A 384 3.31 -13.99 0.47
N SER A 385 2.21 -13.54 1.06
CA SER A 385 1.76 -12.15 1.09
C SER A 385 2.38 -11.40 2.28
N ILE A 386 2.18 -10.09 2.33
CA ILE A 386 2.76 -9.24 3.35
C ILE A 386 1.78 -9.12 4.53
N PRO A 387 2.17 -9.53 5.75
CA PRO A 387 1.39 -9.23 6.94
C PRO A 387 1.47 -7.73 7.24
N SER A 388 0.31 -7.11 7.41
CA SER A 388 0.18 -5.70 7.78
C SER A 388 0.74 -5.39 9.17
N GLY A 389 0.90 -4.10 9.44
CA GLY A 389 1.52 -3.59 10.63
C GLY A 389 3.05 -3.68 10.61
N ARG A 390 3.70 -3.76 9.44
CA ARG A 390 5.17 -3.83 9.34
C ARG A 390 5.80 -2.66 8.59
N LEU A 391 5.01 -1.78 7.98
CA LEU A 391 5.46 -0.51 7.43
C LEU A 391 4.61 0.62 8.03
N ARG A 392 5.25 1.53 8.80
CA ARG A 392 4.56 2.47 9.71
C ARG A 392 5.17 3.86 9.67
N THR A 393 4.38 4.87 10.04
CA THR A 393 4.84 6.26 10.20
C THR A 393 4.67 6.77 11.63
N PHE A 394 5.62 7.58 12.09
CA PHE A 394 5.58 8.27 13.37
C PHE A 394 5.88 9.75 13.15
N PHE A 395 4.89 10.62 13.37
CA PHE A 395 5.05 12.06 13.22
C PHE A 395 5.57 12.69 14.51
N ASP A 396 6.48 13.66 14.42
CA ASP A 396 6.98 14.42 15.57
C ASP A 396 6.17 15.71 15.85
N ALA A 397 5.24 16.05 14.96
CA ALA A 397 4.28 17.15 15.08
C ALA A 397 2.92 16.76 14.44
N PRO A 398 1.82 17.48 14.75
CA PRO A 398 0.55 17.30 14.05
C PRO A 398 0.70 17.49 12.54
N ASN A 399 0.15 16.55 11.75
CA ASN A 399 0.16 16.59 10.28
C ASN A 399 -1.17 17.11 9.72
N ASP A 400 -1.61 18.24 10.26
CA ASP A 400 -2.92 18.87 10.00
C ASP A 400 -2.82 20.25 9.33
N GLY A 401 -1.61 20.68 8.96
CA GLY A 401 -1.36 21.98 8.33
C GLY A 401 -1.06 23.11 9.30
N SER A 402 -1.13 22.88 10.62
CA SER A 402 -0.84 23.92 11.62
C SER A 402 0.65 24.17 11.87
N ALA A 403 1.50 23.17 11.62
CA ALA A 403 2.93 23.22 11.90
C ALA A 403 3.75 23.73 10.70
N GLN A 404 4.68 24.65 10.95
CA GLN A 404 5.64 25.16 9.93
C GLN A 404 6.71 24.14 9.57
N ARG A 405 6.91 23.16 10.45
CA ARG A 405 7.90 22.08 10.36
C ARG A 405 7.22 20.78 10.74
N VAL A 406 7.29 19.77 9.86
CA VAL A 406 6.70 18.45 10.08
C VAL A 406 7.75 17.38 9.81
N GLY A 407 8.14 16.65 10.85
CA GLY A 407 8.99 15.49 10.75
C GLY A 407 8.19 14.19 10.82
N VAL A 408 8.63 13.20 10.06
CA VAL A 408 8.05 11.85 10.09
C VAL A 408 9.15 10.81 10.01
N THR A 409 9.07 9.79 10.85
CA THR A 409 9.88 8.58 10.74
C THR A 409 9.05 7.49 10.06
N ILE A 410 9.49 7.01 8.91
CA ILE A 410 8.92 5.84 8.23
C ILE A 410 9.75 4.63 8.62
N GLN A 411 9.14 3.66 9.28
CA GLN A 411 9.78 2.42 9.71
C GLN A 411 9.33 1.28 8.80
N ASN A 412 10.29 0.54 8.25
CA ASN A 412 10.07 -0.68 7.48
C ASN A 412 10.65 -1.88 8.24
N ALA A 413 9.78 -2.72 8.83
CA ALA A 413 10.15 -3.97 9.48
C ALA A 413 10.07 -5.18 8.53
N LEU A 414 9.76 -4.96 7.25
CA LEU A 414 9.66 -6.00 6.23
C LEU A 414 11.04 -6.41 5.76
N ASN A 415 11.12 -7.64 5.25
CA ASN A 415 12.32 -8.22 4.68
C ASN A 415 12.55 -7.83 3.21
N GLN A 416 11.91 -6.74 2.77
CA GLN A 416 12.07 -6.15 1.46
C GLN A 416 12.05 -4.63 1.59
N GLY A 417 12.88 -3.96 0.81
CA GLY A 417 12.87 -2.51 0.67
C GLY A 417 11.81 -2.07 -0.31
N PHE A 418 11.40 -0.81 -0.21
CA PHE A 418 10.51 -0.19 -1.18
C PHE A 418 11.07 1.13 -1.64
N ASP A 419 11.27 1.23 -2.94
CA ASP A 419 11.54 2.50 -3.58
C ASP A 419 10.25 3.33 -3.63
N ASN A 420 10.40 4.65 -3.57
CA ASN A 420 9.34 5.64 -3.76
C ASN A 420 8.13 5.47 -2.83
N VAL A 421 8.37 5.08 -1.58
CA VAL A 421 7.35 5.15 -0.52
C VAL A 421 6.88 6.59 -0.41
N CYS A 422 5.57 6.81 -0.39
CA CYS A 422 4.98 8.15 -0.38
C CYS A 422 4.30 8.47 0.94
N VAL A 423 4.49 9.70 1.41
CA VAL A 423 3.79 10.26 2.56
C VAL A 423 3.28 11.66 2.23
N TRP A 424 2.09 12.00 2.72
CA TRP A 424 1.55 13.34 2.61
C TRP A 424 1.90 14.16 3.85
N LEU A 425 2.61 15.27 3.65
CA LEU A 425 3.00 16.22 4.70
C LEU A 425 2.28 17.54 4.51
N ARG A 426 1.57 18.01 5.55
CA ARG A 426 0.85 19.28 5.56
C ARG A 426 1.64 20.32 6.33
N VAL A 427 2.25 21.25 5.62
CA VAL A 427 3.15 22.26 6.19
C VAL A 427 2.49 23.63 6.11
N ALA A 428 2.36 24.31 7.25
CA ALA A 428 1.73 25.63 7.35
C ALA A 428 2.34 26.63 6.35
N LYS A 429 1.48 27.38 5.67
CA LYS A 429 1.89 28.35 4.66
C LYS A 429 2.24 29.67 5.34
N LYS A 430 3.46 30.16 5.14
CA LYS A 430 3.89 31.51 5.57
C LYS A 430 3.96 32.50 4.40
N ASN A 431 4.28 31.98 3.22
CA ASN A 431 4.36 32.69 1.95
C ASN A 431 4.05 31.68 0.82
N ASP A 432 4.10 32.13 -0.44
CA ASP A 432 3.87 31.26 -1.59
C ASP A 432 5.08 30.38 -1.96
N ALA A 433 6.15 30.36 -1.16
CA ALA A 433 7.26 29.45 -1.39
C ALA A 433 6.85 28.02 -0.97
N LYS A 434 7.15 27.06 -1.83
CA LYS A 434 6.91 25.63 -1.55
C LYS A 434 7.85 25.14 -0.44
N PRO A 435 7.42 24.18 0.40
CA PRO A 435 8.28 23.62 1.44
C PRO A 435 9.52 22.95 0.87
N THR A 436 10.59 22.92 1.66
CA THR A 436 11.77 22.08 1.43
C THR A 436 11.60 20.77 2.19
N VAL A 437 12.08 19.66 1.63
CA VAL A 437 12.03 18.34 2.28
C VAL A 437 13.38 17.64 2.20
N GLU A 438 13.78 16.98 3.29
CA GLU A 438 14.98 16.16 3.36
C GLU A 438 14.82 14.97 4.33
N PRO A 439 15.43 13.80 4.04
CA PRO A 439 15.79 13.35 2.69
C PRO A 439 14.54 13.20 1.80
N GLY A 440 14.69 12.75 0.56
CA GLY A 440 13.56 12.48 -0.34
C GLY A 440 13.22 13.65 -1.27
N ARG A 441 12.07 13.56 -1.94
CA ARG A 441 11.67 14.52 -2.97
C ARG A 441 10.18 14.81 -2.95
N ILE A 442 9.81 16.06 -3.18
CA ILE A 442 8.41 16.45 -3.39
C ILE A 442 8.01 16.02 -4.80
N LEU A 443 7.08 15.07 -4.90
CA LEU A 443 6.45 14.71 -6.17
C LEU A 443 5.40 15.75 -6.58
N GLN A 444 4.68 16.28 -5.58
CA GLN A 444 3.61 17.24 -5.78
C GLN A 444 3.44 18.10 -4.53
N ALA A 445 3.19 19.38 -4.72
CA ALA A 445 2.80 20.30 -3.66
C ALA A 445 1.51 21.00 -4.07
N LEU A 446 0.43 20.72 -3.35
CA LEU A 446 -0.88 21.32 -3.54
C LEU A 446 -1.03 22.52 -2.60
N ASP A 447 -1.50 23.63 -3.14
CA ASP A 447 -1.87 24.80 -2.35
C ASP A 447 -3.27 24.57 -1.77
N ALA A 448 -3.35 24.31 -0.47
CA ALA A 448 -4.61 24.09 0.24
C ALA A 448 -5.17 25.39 0.85
N GLY A 449 -4.54 26.54 0.56
CA GLY A 449 -4.90 27.86 1.10
C GLY A 449 -4.00 28.27 2.26
N ASP A 450 -4.22 27.69 3.44
CA ASP A 450 -3.46 28.00 4.68
C ASP A 450 -2.23 27.11 4.89
N HIS A 451 -2.10 26.03 4.11
CA HIS A 451 -0.95 25.13 4.15
C HIS A 451 -0.63 24.56 2.76
N TRP A 452 0.57 24.01 2.64
CA TRP A 452 0.99 23.18 1.52
C TRP A 452 0.78 21.72 1.87
N ALA A 453 0.04 20.99 1.04
CA ALA A 453 -0.03 19.53 1.13
C ALA A 453 0.96 18.92 0.14
N CYS A 454 2.03 18.33 0.68
CA CYS A 454 3.15 17.83 -0.09
C CYS A 454 3.12 16.30 -0.14
N ASN A 455 3.01 15.74 -1.34
CA ASN A 455 3.26 14.32 -1.58
C ASN A 455 4.77 14.11 -1.72
N VAL A 456 5.38 13.45 -0.74
CA VAL A 456 6.83 13.26 -0.65
C VAL A 456 7.17 11.79 -0.88
N ALA A 457 8.08 11.52 -1.81
CA ALA A 457 8.63 10.20 -2.06
C ALA A 457 10.01 10.03 -1.42
N VAL A 458 10.23 8.85 -0.84
CA VAL A 458 11.53 8.43 -0.30
C VAL A 458 11.70 6.91 -0.44
N ASP A 459 12.93 6.46 -0.59
CA ASP A 459 13.24 5.02 -0.60
C ASP A 459 13.43 4.53 0.83
N VAL A 460 12.81 3.41 1.18
CA VAL A 460 12.88 2.83 2.52
C VAL A 460 13.40 1.40 2.43
N PRO A 461 14.68 1.16 2.76
CA PRO A 461 15.28 -0.17 2.71
C PRO A 461 14.59 -1.21 3.61
N ASP A 462 14.90 -2.48 3.40
CA ASP A 462 14.43 -3.56 4.26
C ASP A 462 14.91 -3.37 5.71
N LYS A 463 14.08 -3.73 6.69
CA LYS A 463 14.42 -3.70 8.13
C LYS A 463 15.09 -2.38 8.59
N SER A 464 14.61 -1.27 8.06
CA SER A 464 15.19 0.07 8.22
C SER A 464 14.19 1.08 8.78
N ALA A 465 14.67 2.31 8.97
CA ALA A 465 13.80 3.46 9.14
C ALA A 465 14.44 4.68 8.46
N VAL A 466 13.60 5.57 7.92
CA VAL A 466 14.02 6.85 7.33
C VAL A 466 13.28 7.97 8.02
N ARG A 467 14.02 8.97 8.50
CA ARG A 467 13.45 10.18 9.11
C ARG A 467 13.46 11.32 8.12
N LEU A 468 12.27 11.74 7.72
CA LEU A 468 11.99 12.87 6.84
C LEU A 468 11.68 14.12 7.64
N LEU A 469 11.98 15.27 7.05
CA LEU A 469 11.58 16.57 7.55
C LEU A 469 11.17 17.49 6.42
N ALA A 470 9.96 18.04 6.49
CA ALA A 470 9.52 19.14 5.65
C ALA A 470 9.40 20.44 6.44
N SER A 471 9.84 21.55 5.85
CA SER A 471 9.69 22.89 6.43
C SER A 471 9.40 23.93 5.37
N ASN A 472 8.63 24.97 5.74
CA ASN A 472 8.44 26.16 4.91
C ASN A 472 9.64 27.13 4.95
N HIS A 473 10.66 26.84 5.76
CA HIS A 473 11.94 27.53 5.83
C HIS A 473 13.08 26.55 5.60
N ALA A 474 13.86 26.75 4.54
CA ALA A 474 14.96 25.86 4.18
C ALA A 474 16.01 25.72 5.30
N ASP A 475 16.27 26.81 6.04
CA ASP A 475 17.26 26.82 7.14
C ASP A 475 16.83 25.97 8.35
N ASP A 476 15.54 25.61 8.47
CA ASP A 476 15.05 24.71 9.52
C ASP A 476 15.36 23.24 9.22
N VAL A 477 15.77 22.94 7.98
CA VAL A 477 16.20 21.61 7.57
C VAL A 477 17.69 21.46 7.88
N PRO A 478 18.08 20.57 8.80
CA PRO A 478 19.49 20.41 9.16
C PRO A 478 20.33 20.02 7.93
N PRO A 479 21.49 20.64 7.70
CA PRO A 479 22.35 20.28 6.57
C PRO A 479 22.82 18.82 6.71
N ALA A 480 23.00 18.14 5.57
CA ALA A 480 23.59 16.81 5.57
C ALA A 480 25.04 16.87 6.09
N LEU A 481 25.45 15.82 6.81
CA LEU A 481 26.85 15.68 7.22
C LEU A 481 27.72 15.54 5.96
N PRO A 482 28.77 16.35 5.77
CA PRO A 482 29.53 16.38 4.52
C PRO A 482 30.57 15.24 4.49
N ILE A 483 30.09 14.00 4.58
CA ILE A 483 30.87 12.76 4.49
C ILE A 483 30.32 11.95 3.32
N ASP A 484 31.17 11.67 2.34
CA ASP A 484 30.84 10.69 1.30
C ASP A 484 31.18 9.29 1.81
N VAL A 485 30.28 8.33 1.58
CA VAL A 485 30.51 6.91 1.88
C VAL A 485 30.64 6.17 0.57
N ALA A 486 31.74 5.44 0.39
CA ALA A 486 31.91 4.49 -0.71
C ALA A 486 32.05 3.07 -0.18
N PHE A 487 31.51 2.09 -0.91
CA PHE A 487 31.56 0.68 -0.56
C PHE A 487 32.55 -0.06 -1.47
N GLU A 488 33.47 -0.81 -0.88
CA GLU A 488 34.45 -1.63 -1.58
C GLU A 488 34.39 -3.08 -1.09
N GLY A 489 34.30 -4.03 -2.02
CA GLY A 489 34.21 -5.46 -1.73
C GLY A 489 33.12 -6.17 -2.54
N PRO A 490 32.95 -7.49 -2.33
CA PRO A 490 31.95 -8.29 -3.02
C PRO A 490 30.52 -7.91 -2.57
N ARG A 491 29.56 -8.14 -3.47
CA ARG A 491 28.13 -7.90 -3.25
C ARG A 491 27.36 -9.14 -2.81
N GLU A 492 27.94 -10.31 -2.97
CA GLU A 492 27.34 -11.59 -2.59
C GLU A 492 28.03 -12.10 -1.34
N TRP A 493 27.28 -12.28 -0.26
CA TRP A 493 27.81 -12.68 1.04
C TRP A 493 27.21 -14.02 1.46
N SER A 494 28.05 -15.05 1.41
CA SER A 494 27.67 -16.37 1.93
C SER A 494 28.04 -16.46 3.41
N PHE A 495 27.03 -16.53 4.25
CA PHE A 495 27.16 -16.67 5.68
C PHE A 495 27.11 -18.13 6.11
N SER A 496 28.03 -18.53 6.98
CA SER A 496 28.01 -19.85 7.62
C SER A 496 27.67 -19.72 9.10
N PRO A 497 26.87 -20.63 9.65
CA PRO A 497 26.59 -20.64 11.08
C PRO A 497 27.86 -20.95 11.88
N LYS A 498 27.96 -20.30 13.03
CA LYS A 498 29.03 -20.43 14.02
C LYS A 498 28.40 -20.49 15.40
N SER A 499 29.10 -21.13 16.32
CA SER A 499 28.72 -21.15 17.73
C SER A 499 29.92 -20.76 18.57
N THR A 500 29.68 -19.99 19.63
CA THR A 500 30.69 -19.73 20.66
C THR A 500 30.80 -20.92 21.61
N GLN A 501 31.88 -20.96 22.41
CA GLN A 501 32.07 -21.99 23.44
C GLN A 501 30.96 -22.00 24.51
N PHE A 502 30.22 -20.90 24.65
CA PHE A 502 29.11 -20.76 25.59
C PHE A 502 27.74 -20.95 24.92
N GLY A 503 27.70 -21.45 23.67
CA GLY A 503 26.46 -21.81 22.96
C GLY A 503 25.74 -20.67 22.24
N LEU A 504 26.37 -19.50 22.07
CA LEU A 504 25.77 -18.42 21.28
C LEU A 504 25.93 -18.71 19.78
N SER A 505 24.81 -18.92 19.09
CA SER A 505 24.78 -19.05 17.63
C SER A 505 24.81 -17.69 16.94
N TYR A 506 25.63 -17.58 15.91
CA TYR A 506 25.73 -16.43 15.01
C TYR A 506 26.13 -16.90 13.62
N PHE A 507 26.16 -15.99 12.66
CA PHE A 507 26.57 -16.23 11.29
C PHE A 507 27.78 -15.37 10.97
N ALA A 508 28.74 -15.92 10.23
CA ALA A 508 29.92 -15.19 9.79
C ALA A 508 30.14 -15.38 8.29
N CYS A 509 30.58 -14.32 7.63
CA CYS A 509 31.01 -14.33 6.24
C CYS A 509 32.51 -14.02 6.17
N PRO A 510 33.32 -14.79 5.41
CA PRO A 510 34.77 -14.56 5.30
C PRO A 510 35.14 -13.41 4.36
N GLU A 511 34.16 -12.88 3.61
CA GLU A 511 34.40 -11.83 2.64
C GLU A 511 34.93 -10.55 3.29
N LYS A 512 35.81 -9.85 2.56
CA LYS A 512 36.41 -8.60 3.01
C LYS A 512 35.70 -7.43 2.37
N VAL A 513 35.05 -6.62 3.22
CA VAL A 513 34.31 -5.43 2.81
C VAL A 513 34.85 -4.23 3.57
N THR A 514 35.00 -3.10 2.88
CA THR A 514 35.48 -1.84 3.44
C THR A 514 34.53 -0.72 3.08
N LEU A 515 34.20 0.14 4.05
CA LEU A 515 33.58 1.43 3.79
C LEU A 515 34.65 2.51 3.77
N ASN A 516 34.71 3.29 2.70
CA ASN A 516 35.63 4.41 2.55
C ASN A 516 34.89 5.71 2.85
N LEU A 517 35.19 6.34 3.99
CA LEU A 517 34.57 7.60 4.40
C LEU A 517 35.44 8.78 3.98
N THR A 518 34.90 9.72 3.20
CA THR A 518 35.64 10.91 2.75
C THR A 518 35.04 12.17 3.35
N ASN A 519 35.81 12.89 4.18
CA ASN A 519 35.38 14.18 4.71
C ASN A 519 35.47 15.27 3.63
N ARG A 520 34.34 15.87 3.27
CA ARG A 520 34.24 16.97 2.29
C ARG A 520 34.22 18.36 2.91
N ALA A 521 34.16 18.46 4.24
CA ALA A 521 34.31 19.74 4.92
C ALA A 521 35.75 20.25 4.85
N LYS A 522 35.89 21.55 5.12
CA LYS A 522 37.20 22.22 5.30
C LYS A 522 37.77 22.04 6.71
N SER A 523 36.99 21.44 7.61
CA SER A 523 37.35 21.20 9.02
C SER A 523 37.29 19.71 9.34
N THR A 524 38.02 19.30 10.36
CA THR A 524 37.96 17.95 10.90
C THR A 524 36.54 17.64 11.38
N ILE A 525 36.06 16.43 11.12
CA ILE A 525 34.75 15.95 11.57
C ILE A 525 34.94 14.79 12.52
N THR A 526 34.23 14.81 13.64
CA THR A 526 34.09 13.64 14.52
C THR A 526 32.73 13.00 14.24
N CYS A 527 32.72 11.69 13.95
CA CYS A 527 31.49 10.99 13.60
C CYS A 527 31.40 9.57 14.13
N TRP A 528 30.19 9.11 14.42
CA TRP A 528 29.87 7.74 14.82
C TRP A 528 29.06 7.04 13.72
N PRO A 529 29.72 6.23 12.85
CA PRO A 529 29.00 5.47 11.83
C PRO A 529 28.21 4.33 12.47
N ILE A 530 26.93 4.22 12.09
CA ILE A 530 26.08 3.07 12.36
C ILE A 530 25.85 2.34 11.04
N ILE A 531 26.24 1.08 11.01
CA ILE A 531 26.24 0.26 9.79
C ILE A 531 25.34 -0.94 10.03
N ARG A 532 24.33 -1.14 9.19
CA ARG A 532 23.35 -2.23 9.34
C ARG A 532 23.14 -2.96 8.03
N VAL A 533 22.74 -4.22 8.13
CA VAL A 533 22.26 -5.03 6.99
C VAL A 533 21.28 -6.04 7.54
N ASN A 534 20.16 -6.28 6.84
CA ASN A 534 19.18 -7.28 7.25
C ASN A 534 18.72 -7.10 8.73
N GLY A 535 18.55 -5.84 9.16
CA GLY A 535 18.20 -5.45 10.53
C GLY A 535 19.30 -5.62 11.59
N GLY A 536 20.39 -6.34 11.30
CA GLY A 536 21.54 -6.51 12.18
C GLY A 536 22.58 -5.40 12.03
N GLU A 537 23.33 -5.12 13.09
CA GLU A 537 24.44 -4.16 13.06
C GLU A 537 25.73 -4.87 12.63
N LEU A 538 26.47 -4.24 11.70
CA LEU A 538 27.83 -4.61 11.34
C LEU A 538 28.80 -3.70 12.08
N HIS A 539 29.92 -4.25 12.51
CA HIS A 539 30.92 -3.49 13.25
C HIS A 539 32.20 -3.31 12.43
N PRO A 540 32.86 -2.14 12.53
CA PRO A 540 34.23 -1.98 12.07
C PRO A 540 35.16 -3.02 12.72
N ASP A 541 36.17 -3.48 11.98
CA ASP A 541 37.25 -4.28 12.53
C ASP A 541 38.01 -3.46 13.57
N ARG A 542 37.89 -3.86 14.84
CA ARG A 542 38.52 -3.19 15.99
C ARG A 542 40.04 -3.12 15.90
N LYS A 543 40.68 -3.98 15.10
CA LYS A 543 42.13 -3.89 14.87
C LYS A 543 42.50 -2.73 13.95
N ALA A 544 41.68 -2.47 12.93
CA ALA A 544 41.86 -1.36 11.99
C ALA A 544 41.29 -0.04 12.54
N VAL A 545 40.18 -0.13 13.28
CA VAL A 545 39.45 0.99 13.87
C VAL A 545 39.34 0.77 15.38
N PRO A 546 40.39 1.09 16.17
CA PRO A 546 40.43 0.74 17.59
C PRO A 546 39.51 1.58 18.47
N ARG A 547 38.98 2.70 17.96
CA ARG A 547 38.17 3.65 18.75
C ARG A 547 37.09 4.29 17.90
N LEU A 548 35.90 4.43 18.50
CA LEU A 548 34.83 5.32 18.06
C LEU A 548 34.63 6.44 19.12
N PRO A 549 34.17 7.65 18.74
CA PRO A 549 33.88 8.08 17.37
C PRO A 549 35.16 8.22 16.51
N LEU A 550 34.99 8.22 15.19
CA LEU A 550 36.05 8.45 14.21
C LEU A 550 36.36 9.94 14.12
N THR A 551 37.62 10.27 13.80
CA THR A 551 38.04 11.63 13.46
C THR A 551 38.53 11.63 12.02
N LEU A 552 37.80 12.34 11.15
CA LEU A 552 38.07 12.42 9.72
C LEU A 552 38.71 13.75 9.38
N GLU A 553 39.93 13.73 8.86
CA GLU A 553 40.64 14.94 8.43
C GLU A 553 40.07 15.52 7.14
N PRO A 554 40.07 16.86 6.96
CA PRO A 554 39.58 17.51 5.76
C PRO A 554 40.13 16.90 4.47
N GLY A 555 39.25 16.56 3.54
CA GLY A 555 39.60 16.02 2.23
C GLY A 555 40.21 14.61 2.23
N LYS A 556 40.39 13.96 3.39
CA LYS A 556 40.95 12.61 3.47
C LYS A 556 39.85 11.56 3.42
N THR A 557 40.20 10.43 2.80
CA THR A 557 39.43 9.19 2.83
C THR A 557 39.99 8.27 3.90
N THR A 558 39.13 7.79 4.79
CA THR A 558 39.47 6.83 5.85
C THR A 558 38.79 5.50 5.56
N PRO A 559 39.56 4.40 5.36
CA PRO A 559 39.01 3.08 5.16
C PRO A 559 38.54 2.46 6.47
N ILE A 560 37.37 1.83 6.45
CA ILE A 560 36.73 1.13 7.58
C ILE A 560 36.44 -0.30 7.14
N PRO A 561 37.36 -1.24 7.36
CA PRO A 561 37.10 -2.66 7.15
C PRO A 561 35.98 -3.12 8.08
N LEU A 562 35.04 -3.91 7.55
CA LEU A 562 33.88 -4.42 8.29
C LEU A 562 34.08 -5.88 8.70
N VAL A 563 33.57 -6.23 9.88
CA VAL A 563 33.40 -7.61 10.32
C VAL A 563 31.99 -8.06 9.97
N LEU A 564 31.89 -8.99 9.01
CA LEU A 564 30.62 -9.53 8.54
C LEU A 564 30.12 -10.64 9.47
N GLN A 565 29.51 -10.23 10.60
CA GLN A 565 28.90 -11.12 11.57
C GLN A 565 27.47 -10.67 11.88
N LEU A 566 26.53 -11.62 11.87
CA LEU A 566 25.11 -11.35 12.10
C LEU A 566 24.50 -12.38 13.05
N ARG A 567 23.48 -11.99 13.82
CA ARG A 567 22.73 -12.94 14.67
C ARG A 567 21.73 -13.78 13.87
N ARG A 568 21.21 -13.23 12.78
CA ARG A 568 20.26 -13.89 11.86
C ARG A 568 20.61 -13.50 10.44
N VAL A 569 20.38 -14.41 9.51
CA VAL A 569 20.57 -14.20 8.08
C VAL A 569 19.28 -14.58 7.37
N SER A 570 18.84 -13.67 6.53
CA SER A 570 17.70 -13.77 5.63
C SER A 570 18.30 -13.90 4.25
N PRO A 571 18.18 -15.05 3.57
CA PRO A 571 18.70 -15.16 2.22
C PRO A 571 17.92 -14.27 1.26
N GLY A 572 18.62 -13.62 0.34
CA GLY A 572 18.00 -12.73 -0.66
C GLY A 572 18.68 -11.37 -0.78
N PRO A 573 18.07 -10.45 -1.55
CA PRO A 573 18.56 -9.09 -1.71
C PRO A 573 18.29 -8.23 -0.46
N HIS A 574 19.30 -7.47 -0.03
CA HIS A 574 19.25 -6.56 1.12
C HIS A 574 20.04 -5.28 0.84
N ALA A 575 19.82 -4.24 1.64
CA ALA A 575 20.66 -3.05 1.64
C ALA A 575 21.57 -2.99 2.88
N VAL A 576 22.86 -2.76 2.65
CA VAL A 576 23.75 -2.22 3.68
C VAL A 576 23.39 -0.75 3.88
N GLN A 577 23.09 -0.37 5.10
CA GLN A 577 22.61 0.95 5.50
C GLN A 577 23.67 1.61 6.37
N VAL A 578 24.11 2.81 5.99
CA VAL A 578 25.09 3.59 6.75
C VAL A 578 24.47 4.93 7.09
N HIS A 579 24.48 5.30 8.37
CA HIS A 579 24.16 6.66 8.82
C HIS A 579 25.08 7.05 9.97
N PHE A 580 25.00 8.31 10.38
CA PHE A 580 25.84 8.88 11.43
C PHE A 580 24.98 9.41 12.55
N LEU A 581 25.39 9.21 13.81
CA LEU A 581 24.66 9.73 14.98
C LEU A 581 24.62 11.27 15.00
N GLU A 582 25.60 11.91 14.36
CA GLU A 582 25.72 13.37 14.27
C GLU A 582 24.82 13.99 13.20
N ASP A 583 24.18 13.19 12.32
CA ASP A 583 23.14 13.69 11.41
C ASP A 583 21.78 13.64 12.13
N PRO A 584 21.12 14.78 12.42
CA PRO A 584 19.84 14.81 13.12
C PRO A 584 18.69 14.07 12.40
N LEU A 585 18.81 13.88 11.08
CA LEU A 585 17.85 13.14 10.27
C LEU A 585 18.30 11.69 10.01
N CYS A 586 19.47 11.28 10.50
CA CYS A 586 20.04 9.95 10.29
C CYS A 586 20.00 9.54 8.81
N ARG A 587 20.35 10.45 7.88
CA ARG A 587 20.24 10.18 6.44
C ARG A 587 21.04 8.94 6.06
N LEU A 588 20.39 8.02 5.36
CA LEU A 588 20.98 6.75 4.97
C LEU A 588 21.80 6.90 3.69
N THR A 589 23.01 6.35 3.67
CA THR A 589 23.67 5.90 2.45
C THR A 589 23.50 4.39 2.34
N THR A 590 23.02 3.90 1.19
CA THR A 590 22.67 2.50 1.01
C THR A 590 23.50 1.82 -0.07
N PHE A 591 23.71 0.52 0.10
CA PHE A 591 24.43 -0.31 -0.86
C PHE A 591 23.78 -1.69 -0.98
N ASN A 592 23.35 -2.05 -2.19
CA ASN A 592 22.72 -3.35 -2.43
C ASN A 592 23.73 -4.49 -2.27
N VAL A 593 23.29 -5.56 -1.61
CA VAL A 593 24.02 -6.83 -1.41
C VAL A 593 23.03 -8.00 -1.46
N THR A 594 23.53 -9.20 -1.73
CA THR A 594 22.77 -10.44 -1.68
C THR A 594 23.33 -11.31 -0.57
N LEU A 595 22.48 -11.68 0.38
CA LEU A 595 22.83 -12.60 1.46
C LEU A 595 22.48 -14.02 1.06
N ALA A 596 23.38 -14.96 1.32
CA ALA A 596 23.11 -16.39 1.22
C ALA A 596 23.41 -17.05 2.56
N SER A 597 22.65 -18.08 2.92
CA SER A 597 23.03 -19.00 3.99
C SER A 597 23.68 -20.21 3.36
N ALA A 598 24.93 -20.48 3.71
CA ALA A 598 25.56 -21.75 3.36
C ALA A 598 24.78 -22.88 4.06
N PRO A 599 24.58 -24.03 3.39
CA PRO A 599 24.09 -25.22 4.07
C PRO A 599 25.05 -25.62 5.20
N ASN A 600 24.49 -26.19 6.26
CA ASN A 600 25.25 -26.78 7.37
C ASN A 600 26.20 -27.87 6.90
#